data_AF-A0A0K8VE44-F1
#
_entry.id   AF-A0A0K8VE44-F1
#
_cell.length_a   1.000
_cell.length_b   1.000
_cell.length_c   1.000
_cell.angle_alpha   90.00
_cell.angle_beta   90.00
_cell.angle_gamma   90.00
#
_symmetry.space_group_name_H-M   'P 1'
#
loop_
_entity.id
_entity.type
_entity.pdbx_description
1 polymer ?
#
loop_
_entity_poly.entity_id
_entity_poly.type
_entity_poly.pdbx_seq_one_letter_code
_entity_poly.pdbx_strand_id
1 'polypeptide(L)'
;MTYVRNYGRPELFITFTCNPNWEDIQTLLLPGQQAIHRHDITARVFKQNLKSLIDFIVKYSVFRNTRCWLYSIEWQKRGLPHAHILVWLKDKIRPEEIDQIISADQPKAFDASAAYFSLFN
;
A
#
# COMPACT_ATOMS: atom_id res chain seq x y z
N MET A 1 3.93 -17.08 -12.41
CA MET A 1 2.98 -16.56 -13.42
C MET A 1 1.72 -17.44 -13.49
N THR A 2 1.00 -17.59 -12.37
CA THR A 2 -0.18 -18.47 -12.28
C THR A 2 -1.48 -17.67 -12.06
N TYR A 3 -1.41 -16.54 -11.35
CA TYR A 3 -2.58 -15.72 -11.02
C TYR A 3 -3.23 -15.07 -12.25
N VAL A 4 -2.46 -14.35 -13.08
CA VAL A 4 -3.02 -13.71 -14.29
C VAL A 4 -3.61 -14.74 -15.26
N ARG A 5 -3.01 -15.93 -15.35
CA ARG A 5 -3.52 -17.02 -16.19
C ARG A 5 -4.85 -17.58 -15.65
N ASN A 6 -5.01 -17.66 -14.33
CA ASN A 6 -6.19 -18.26 -13.70
C ASN A 6 -7.33 -17.25 -13.45
N TYR A 7 -7.00 -15.97 -13.25
CA TYR A 7 -7.93 -14.93 -12.83
C TYR A 7 -8.04 -13.76 -13.82
N GLY A 8 -7.21 -13.72 -14.86
CA GLY A 8 -7.18 -12.64 -15.83
C GLY A 8 -6.42 -11.41 -15.32
N ARG A 9 -6.71 -10.25 -15.92
CA ARG A 9 -6.13 -8.95 -15.52
C ARG A 9 -6.68 -8.54 -14.13
N PRO A 10 -5.84 -8.03 -13.21
CA PRO A 10 -6.32 -7.47 -11.94
C PRO A 10 -7.16 -6.21 -12.18
N GLU A 11 -8.14 -5.98 -11.31
CA GLU A 11 -8.97 -4.77 -11.35
C GLU A 11 -8.32 -3.56 -10.69
N LEU A 12 -7.41 -3.78 -9.72
CA LEU A 12 -6.72 -2.69 -9.02
C LEU A 12 -5.22 -2.97 -8.95
N PHE A 13 -4.42 -1.93 -9.23
CA PHE A 13 -2.99 -1.86 -8.95
C PHE A 13 -2.74 -0.80 -7.89
N ILE A 14 -2.33 -1.20 -6.69
CA ILE A 14 -2.13 -0.31 -5.54
C ILE A 14 -0.64 -0.23 -5.21
N THR A 15 -0.17 1.00 -5.07
CA THR A 15 1.22 1.34 -4.74
C THR A 15 1.22 1.87 -3.30
N PHE A 16 1.90 1.16 -2.39
CA PHE A 16 1.97 1.50 -0.97
C PHE A 16 3.43 1.79 -0.55
N THR A 17 3.71 3.07 -0.26
CA THR A 17 5.07 3.54 0.07
C THR A 17 5.23 3.73 1.56
N CYS A 18 6.34 3.23 2.11
CA CYS A 18 6.72 3.55 3.48
C CYS A 18 6.98 5.05 3.66
N ASN A 19 6.38 5.63 4.71
CA ASN A 19 6.67 7.00 5.11
C ASN A 19 7.59 6.98 6.33
N PRO A 20 8.81 7.56 6.27
CA PRO A 20 9.74 7.54 7.39
C PRO A 20 9.24 8.38 8.58
N ASN A 21 8.33 9.32 8.35
CA ASN A 21 7.79 10.22 9.37
C ASN A 21 6.60 9.63 10.14
N TRP A 22 6.23 8.36 9.90
CA TRP A 22 5.24 7.68 10.74
C TRP A 22 5.66 7.70 12.21
N GLU A 23 4.71 8.04 13.08
CA GLU A 23 4.94 8.10 14.53
C GLU A 23 5.49 6.77 15.08
N ASP A 24 4.98 5.64 14.59
CA ASP A 24 5.47 4.31 14.94
C ASP A 24 6.96 4.10 14.62
N ILE A 25 7.48 4.75 13.58
CA ILE A 25 8.91 4.73 13.27
C ILE A 25 9.65 5.71 14.18
N GLN A 26 9.19 6.97 14.23
CA GLN A 26 9.86 8.05 14.96
C GLN A 26 10.01 7.75 16.46
N THR A 27 8.98 7.19 17.09
CA THR A 27 8.99 6.82 18.52
C THR A 27 9.98 5.70 18.84
N LEU A 28 10.34 4.87 17.85
CA LEU A 28 11.30 3.78 18.00
C LEU A 28 12.74 4.19 17.66
N LEU A 29 12.96 5.36 17.05
CA LEU A 29 14.28 5.87 16.73
C LEU A 29 14.94 6.49 17.96
N LEU A 30 16.23 6.21 18.14
CA LEU A 30 17.04 6.90 19.14
C LEU A 30 17.46 8.29 18.64
N PRO A 31 17.80 9.24 19.53
CA PRO A 31 18.29 10.56 19.14
C PRO A 31 19.45 10.47 18.13
N GLY A 32 19.32 11.17 17.01
CA GLY A 32 20.31 11.18 15.93
C GLY A 32 20.23 10.01 14.93
N GLN A 33 19.35 9.03 15.16
CA GLN A 33 19.08 7.98 14.16
C GLN A 33 18.10 8.48 13.10
N GLN A 34 18.26 7.96 11.87
CA GLN A 34 17.32 8.17 10.78
C GLN A 34 16.66 6.85 10.41
N ALA A 35 15.38 6.90 10.00
CA ALA A 35 14.60 5.72 9.58
C ALA A 35 15.30 4.89 8.49
N ILE A 36 15.99 5.56 7.57
CA ILE A 36 16.75 4.92 6.49
C ILE A 36 17.91 4.06 7.01
N HIS A 37 18.48 4.38 8.18
CA HIS A 37 19.58 3.62 8.78
C HIS A 37 19.08 2.46 9.68
N ARG A 38 17.78 2.43 9.97
CA ARG A 38 17.13 1.43 10.85
C ARG A 38 16.11 0.60 10.07
N HIS A 39 16.61 -0.16 9.10
CA HIS A 39 15.79 -1.01 8.24
C HIS A 39 14.95 -2.03 9.03
N ASP A 40 15.41 -2.47 10.20
CA ASP A 40 14.68 -3.37 11.10
C ASP A 40 13.37 -2.74 11.60
N ILE A 41 13.43 -1.50 12.08
CA ILE A 41 12.25 -0.75 12.55
C ILE A 41 11.33 -0.47 11.37
N THR A 42 11.87 0.10 10.31
CA THR A 42 11.13 0.48 9.11
C THR A 42 10.42 -0.72 8.49
N ALA A 43 11.10 -1.86 8.33
CA ALA A 43 10.50 -3.08 7.78
C ALA A 43 9.36 -3.62 8.66
N ARG A 44 9.53 -3.55 10.00
CA ARG A 44 8.52 -4.04 10.94
C ARG A 44 7.24 -3.21 10.87
N VAL A 45 7.37 -1.88 10.98
CA VAL A 45 6.24 -0.95 10.92
C VAL A 45 5.58 -1.02 9.54
N PHE A 46 6.37 -1.02 8.47
CA PHE A 46 5.85 -1.17 7.10
C PHE A 46 5.03 -2.45 6.93
N LYS A 47 5.54 -3.59 7.42
CA LYS A 47 4.81 -4.87 7.34
C LYS A 47 3.50 -4.84 8.13
N GLN A 48 3.47 -4.19 9.29
CA GLN A 48 2.25 -4.02 10.07
C GLN A 48 1.23 -3.17 9.31
N ASN A 49 1.63 -2.02 8.78
CA ASN A 49 0.75 -1.16 8.01
C ASN A 49 0.26 -1.82 6.72
N LEU A 50 1.14 -2.53 6.00
CA LEU A 50 0.76 -3.31 4.82
C LEU A 50 -0.25 -4.42 5.17
N LYS A 51 -0.05 -5.13 6.29
CA LYS A 51 -1.00 -6.14 6.74
C LYS A 51 -2.37 -5.53 7.06
N SER A 52 -2.39 -4.41 7.79
CA SER A 52 -3.61 -3.69 8.11
C SER A 52 -4.33 -3.21 6.85
N LEU A 53 -3.60 -2.72 5.85
CA LEU A 53 -4.15 -2.34 4.54
C LEU A 53 -4.78 -3.53 3.80
N ILE A 54 -4.08 -4.67 3.74
CA ILE A 54 -4.61 -5.88 3.08
C ILE A 54 -5.86 -6.37 3.82
N ASP A 55 -5.83 -6.40 5.16
CA ASP A 55 -6.99 -6.76 5.96
C ASP A 55 -8.15 -5.78 5.74
N PHE A 56 -7.87 -4.48 5.63
CA PHE A 56 -8.86 -3.44 5.29
C PHE A 56 -9.53 -3.73 3.94
N ILE A 57 -8.73 -3.93 2.89
CA ILE A 57 -9.23 -4.20 1.53
C ILE A 57 -10.06 -5.49 1.49
N VAL A 58 -9.54 -6.58 2.09
CA VAL A 58 -10.07 -7.93 1.89
C VAL A 58 -11.18 -8.26 2.88
N LYS A 59 -10.97 -8.00 4.18
CA LYS A 59 -11.95 -8.38 5.23
C LYS A 59 -13.14 -7.44 5.26
N TYR A 60 -12.89 -6.14 5.10
CA TYR A 60 -13.95 -5.14 5.10
C TYR A 60 -14.53 -4.90 3.70
N SER A 61 -14.00 -5.56 2.67
CA SER A 61 -14.49 -5.50 1.29
C SER A 61 -14.69 -4.06 0.79
N VAL A 62 -13.75 -3.18 1.13
CA VAL A 62 -13.84 -1.72 0.93
C VAL A 62 -14.14 -1.36 -0.53
N PHE A 63 -13.51 -2.07 -1.47
CA PHE A 63 -13.76 -1.87 -2.90
C PHE A 63 -14.87 -2.77 -3.44
N ARG A 64 -14.91 -4.03 -2.98
CA ARG A 64 -15.89 -5.10 -3.28
C ARG A 64 -15.34 -6.43 -2.72
N ASN A 65 -16.08 -7.50 -2.90
CA ASN A 65 -15.62 -8.84 -2.53
C ASN A 65 -14.36 -9.22 -3.34
N THR A 66 -13.25 -9.42 -2.65
CA THR A 66 -11.97 -9.77 -3.26
C THR A 66 -11.93 -11.25 -3.60
N ARG A 67 -11.62 -11.58 -4.85
CA ARG A 67 -11.44 -12.97 -5.31
C ARG A 67 -10.06 -13.49 -4.95
N CYS A 68 -9.02 -12.71 -5.22
CA CYS A 68 -7.65 -12.98 -4.81
C CYS A 68 -6.84 -11.68 -4.81
N TRP A 69 -5.69 -11.71 -4.15
CA TRP A 69 -4.76 -10.60 -4.10
C TRP A 69 -3.33 -11.13 -4.06
N LEU A 70 -2.39 -10.30 -4.51
CA LEU A 70 -0.96 -10.57 -4.51
C LEU A 70 -0.24 -9.26 -4.19
N TYR A 71 0.89 -9.31 -3.49
CA TYR A 71 1.78 -8.16 -3.44
C TYR A 71 3.24 -8.58 -3.58
N SER A 72 4.05 -7.69 -4.12
CA SER A 72 5.52 -7.72 -4.02
C SER A 72 5.99 -6.56 -3.15
N ILE A 73 7.10 -6.75 -2.46
CA ILE A 73 7.77 -5.69 -1.70
C ILE A 73 9.14 -5.47 -2.31
N GLU A 74 9.47 -4.22 -2.62
CA GLU A 74 10.71 -3.81 -3.22
C GLU A 74 11.41 -2.77 -2.35
N TRP A 75 12.73 -2.88 -2.23
CA TRP A 75 13.55 -1.89 -1.54
C TRP A 75 14.21 -0.99 -2.57
N GLN A 76 13.83 0.30 -2.56
CA GLN A 76 14.42 1.25 -3.49
C GLN A 76 15.85 1.60 -3.08
N LYS A 77 16.67 2.09 -4.03
CA LYS A 77 18.09 2.46 -3.81
C LYS A 77 18.31 3.51 -2.70
N ARG A 78 17.25 4.17 -2.21
CA ARG A 78 17.27 5.12 -1.08
C ARG A 78 16.53 4.61 0.17
N GLY A 79 16.36 3.29 0.30
CA GLY A 79 16.34 2.61 1.60
C GLY A 79 14.99 2.44 2.31
N LEU A 80 13.87 2.71 1.66
CA LEU A 80 12.54 2.45 2.21
C LEU A 80 11.79 1.40 1.38
N PRO A 81 10.99 0.53 2.05
CA PRO A 81 10.21 -0.48 1.37
C PRO A 81 9.00 0.15 0.67
N HIS A 82 8.69 -0.40 -0.49
CA HIS A 82 7.51 -0.09 -1.28
C HIS A 82 6.79 -1.39 -1.64
N ALA A 83 5.46 -1.40 -1.64
CA ALA A 83 4.68 -2.56 -2.03
C ALA A 83 3.81 -2.28 -3.25
N HIS A 84 3.89 -3.17 -4.24
CA HIS A 84 2.96 -3.23 -5.35
C HIS A 84 1.95 -4.33 -5.09
N ILE A 85 0.68 -3.95 -5.01
CA ILE A 85 -0.43 -4.82 -4.64
C ILE A 85 -1.37 -4.94 -5.85
N LEU A 86 -1.63 -6.19 -6.25
CA LEU A 86 -2.61 -6.54 -7.26
C LEU A 86 -3.85 -7.11 -6.57
N VAL A 87 -5.02 -6.63 -6.93
CA VAL A 87 -6.30 -7.13 -6.41
C VAL A 87 -7.20 -7.55 -7.56
N TRP A 88 -7.73 -8.76 -7.46
CA TRP A 88 -8.80 -9.26 -8.33
C TRP A 88 -10.11 -9.25 -7.56
N LEU A 89 -11.11 -8.58 -8.10
CA LEU A 89 -12.45 -8.49 -7.51
C LEU A 89 -13.36 -9.56 -8.12
N LYS A 90 -14.40 -9.98 -7.39
CA LYS A 90 -15.42 -10.88 -7.95
C LYS A 90 -16.26 -10.17 -9.02
N ASP A 91 -16.62 -8.92 -8.73
CA ASP A 91 -17.38 -8.05 -9.62
C ASP A 91 -16.44 -7.00 -10.21
N LYS A 92 -16.45 -6.86 -11.54
CA LYS A 92 -15.60 -5.89 -12.23
C LYS A 92 -16.05 -4.46 -11.95
N ILE A 93 -15.08 -3.57 -11.83
CA ILE A 93 -15.31 -2.13 -11.76
C ILE A 93 -15.79 -1.64 -13.12
N ARG A 94 -16.91 -0.93 -13.16
CA ARG A 94 -17.42 -0.31 -14.38
C ARG A 94 -16.75 1.06 -14.59
N PRO A 95 -16.61 1.54 -15.84
CA PRO A 95 -16.01 2.84 -16.11
C PRO A 95 -16.63 4.00 -15.34
N GLU A 96 -17.95 3.94 -15.12
CA GLU A 96 -18.76 4.93 -14.40
C GLU A 96 -18.42 5.04 -12.90
N GLU A 97 -17.80 3.99 -12.34
CA GLU A 97 -17.49 3.87 -10.92
C GLU A 97 -16.04 4.25 -10.61
N ILE A 98 -15.22 4.49 -11.64
CA ILE A 98 -13.77 4.74 -11.50
C ILE A 98 -13.51 5.96 -10.63
N ASP A 99 -14.21 7.08 -10.88
CA ASP A 99 -13.98 8.34 -10.16
C ASP A 99 -14.37 8.26 -8.67
N GLN A 100 -15.20 7.29 -8.28
CA GLN A 100 -15.57 7.05 -6.89
C GLN A 100 -14.52 6.21 -6.14
N ILE A 101 -13.76 5.42 -6.89
CA ILE A 101 -12.81 4.43 -6.35
C ILE A 101 -11.39 5.00 -6.36
N ILE A 102 -11.02 5.69 -7.44
CA ILE A 102 -9.68 6.23 -7.65
C ILE A 102 -9.74 7.74 -7.44
N SER A 103 -9.02 8.20 -6.42
CA SER A 103 -8.80 9.60 -6.12
C SER A 103 -7.31 9.81 -5.89
N ALA A 104 -6.82 10.98 -6.30
CA ALA A 104 -5.47 11.43 -6.01
C ALA A 104 -5.59 12.74 -5.24
N ASP A 105 -5.22 12.70 -3.96
CA ASP A 105 -5.08 13.92 -3.16
C ASP A 105 -3.60 14.26 -3.01
N GLN A 106 -3.28 15.54 -3.21
CA GLN A 106 -1.93 16.01 -2.96
C GLN A 106 -1.79 16.26 -1.45
N PRO A 107 -0.79 15.66 -0.80
CA PRO A 107 -0.49 15.89 0.62
C PRO A 107 -0.37 17.39 0.88
N LYS A 108 -1.24 17.92 1.72
CA LYS A 108 -1.03 19.28 2.25
C LYS A 108 0.26 19.23 3.07
N ALA A 109 1.10 20.25 2.93
CA ALA A 109 2.46 20.30 3.51
C ALA A 109 2.54 20.06 5.03
N PHE A 110 1.40 20.01 5.72
CA PHE A 110 1.29 19.79 7.16
C PHE A 110 1.09 18.32 7.55
N ASP A 111 0.67 17.44 6.64
CA ASP A 111 0.36 16.05 6.98
C ASP A 111 1.49 15.11 6.53
N ALA A 112 2.63 15.25 7.19
CA ALA A 112 3.81 14.40 6.97
C ALA A 112 3.59 12.96 7.46
N SER A 113 2.45 12.62 8.05
CA SER A 113 2.15 11.30 8.63
C SER A 113 1.39 10.35 7.70
N ALA A 114 0.78 10.88 6.64
CA ALA A 114 -0.07 10.08 5.77
C ALA A 114 0.71 9.03 4.96
N ALA A 115 0.13 7.84 4.80
CA ALA A 115 0.57 6.89 3.80
C ALA A 115 0.05 7.33 2.42
N TYR A 116 0.91 7.31 1.40
CA TYR A 116 0.48 7.59 0.04
C TYR A 116 -0.11 6.34 -0.58
N PHE A 117 -1.39 6.45 -0.96
CA PHE A 117 -2.09 5.47 -1.76
C PHE A 117 -2.24 6.04 -3.15
N SER A 118 -1.63 5.38 -4.14
CA SER A 118 -1.98 5.61 -5.54
C SER A 118 -2.58 4.33 -6.11
N LEU A 119 -3.81 4.47 -6.59
CA LEU A 119 -4.54 3.44 -7.33
C LEU A 119 -4.32 3.70 -8.81
N PHE A 120 -3.67 2.77 -9.49
CA PHE A 120 -3.53 2.77 -10.94
C PHE A 120 -4.37 1.64 -11.53
N ASN A 121 -4.87 1.83 -12.76
CA ASN A 121 -5.77 0.92 -13.46
C ASN A 121 -5.02 0.11 -14.53
#